data_AF-A0A934P6C1-F1
#
_entry.id   AF-A0A934P6C1-F1
#
_cell.length_a   1.000
_cell.length_b   1.000
_cell.length_c   1.000
_cell.angle_alpha   90.00
_cell.angle_beta   90.00
_cell.angle_gamma   90.00
#
_symmetry.space_group_name_H-M   'P 1'
#
loop_
_entity.id
_entity.type
_entity.pdbx_description
1 polymer ?
#
loop_
_entity_poly.entity_id
_entity_poly.type
_entity_poly.pdbx_seq_one_letter_code
_entity_poly.pdbx_strand_id
1 'polypeptide(L)' 'MSPAPDTFILADHSVVLAIPAFAPAILVVGIVVYIAVRDRRAEAREREHTDGAPDTEDKDA' A
#
# COMPACT_ATOMS: atom_id res chain seq x y z
N MET A 1 -11.80 55.79 10.98
CA MET A 1 -11.60 54.84 9.89
C MET A 1 -11.08 53.55 10.53
N SER A 2 -11.93 52.56 10.77
CA SER A 2 -11.49 51.28 11.33
C SER A 2 -10.97 50.44 10.16
N PRO A 3 -9.72 49.94 10.17
CA PRO A 3 -9.28 48.97 9.17
C PRO A 3 -10.15 47.72 9.34
N ALA A 4 -10.75 47.28 8.23
CA ALA A 4 -11.44 46.00 8.16
C ALA A 4 -10.46 44.87 8.54
N PRO A 5 -10.93 43.76 9.11
CA PRO A 5 -10.04 42.67 9.46
C PRO A 5 -9.46 42.11 8.16
N ASP A 6 -8.22 42.49 7.89
CA ASP A 6 -7.32 41.77 7.01
C ASP A 6 -7.00 40.42 7.70
N THR A 7 -8.02 39.59 7.85
CA THR A 7 -7.84 38.14 7.97
C THR A 7 -7.35 37.67 6.61
N PHE A 8 -6.09 38.02 6.33
CA PHE A 8 -5.25 37.34 5.39
C PHE A 8 -5.47 35.85 5.60
N ILE A 9 -5.67 35.16 4.50
CA ILE A 9 -5.77 33.71 4.41
C ILE A 9 -4.43 33.11 4.83
N LEU A 10 -4.13 33.17 6.13
CA LEU A 10 -3.04 32.46 6.79
C LEU A 10 -3.50 31.06 7.23
N ALA A 11 -4.81 30.78 7.20
CA ALA A 11 -5.38 29.52 7.68
C ALA A 11 -5.66 28.45 6.59
N ASP A 12 -5.78 28.79 5.30
CA ASP A 12 -6.23 27.78 4.31
C ASP A 12 -5.12 27.11 3.49
N HIS A 13 -3.87 27.56 3.58
CA HIS A 13 -2.81 27.02 2.72
C HIS A 13 -1.97 25.91 3.36
N SER A 14 -2.16 25.61 4.66
CA SER A 14 -1.45 24.50 5.33
C SER A 14 -1.83 23.14 4.77
N VAL A 15 -3.08 22.96 4.36
CA VAL A 15 -3.54 21.71 3.74
C VAL A 15 -2.91 21.52 2.36
N VAL A 16 -2.81 22.60 1.56
CA VAL A 16 -2.19 22.55 0.23
C VAL A 16 -0.68 22.27 0.30
N LEU A 17 0.01 22.74 1.36
CA LEU A 17 1.42 22.43 1.62
C LEU A 17 1.63 21.03 2.22
N ALA A 18 0.69 20.52 3.02
CA ALA A 18 0.81 19.20 3.63
C ALA A 18 0.71 18.07 2.59
N ILE A 19 -0.15 18.22 1.58
CA ILE A 19 -0.36 17.20 0.53
C ILE A 19 0.95 16.79 -0.17
N PRO A 20 1.81 17.69 -0.70
CA PRO A 20 3.06 17.29 -1.34
C PRO A 20 4.05 16.63 -0.37
N ALA A 21 4.04 17.00 0.91
CA ALA A 21 4.93 16.41 1.93
C ALA A 21 4.44 15.04 2.44
N PHE A 22 3.13 14.79 2.47
CA PHE A 22 2.55 13.53 2.94
C PHE A 22 2.34 12.50 1.83
N ALA A 23 2.22 12.94 0.57
CA ALA A 23 2.18 12.09 -0.61
C ALA A 23 3.28 11.00 -0.64
N PRO A 24 4.57 11.29 -0.35
CA PRO A 24 5.60 10.25 -0.35
C PRO A 24 5.35 9.17 0.71
N ALA A 25 4.84 9.52 1.90
CA ALA A 25 4.57 8.54 2.95
C ALA A 25 3.42 7.60 2.55
N ILE A 26 2.33 8.15 2.02
CA ILE A 26 1.17 7.36 1.56
C ILE A 26 1.58 6.43 0.40
N LEU A 27 2.42 6.91 -0.51
CA LEU A 27 2.92 6.13 -1.63
C LEU A 27 3.72 4.91 -1.15
N VAL A 28 4.65 5.10 -0.21
CA VAL A 28 5.47 4.02 0.35
C VAL A 28 4.58 2.98 1.05
N VAL A 29 3.64 3.42 1.90
CA VAL A 29 2.71 2.50 2.59
C VAL A 29 1.86 1.73 1.57
N GLY A 30 1.34 2.40 0.54
CA GLY A 30 0.59 1.76 -0.53
C GLY A 30 1.40 0.70 -1.29
N ILE A 31 2.67 0.99 -1.59
CA ILE A 31 3.58 0.04 -2.25
C ILE A 31 3.83 -1.18 -1.36
N VAL A 32 4.12 -0.99 -0.07
CA VAL A 32 4.36 -2.09 0.86
C VAL A 32 3.13 -2.99 0.99
N VAL A 33 1.94 -2.41 1.16
CA VAL A 33 0.68 -3.18 1.22
C VAL A 33 0.43 -3.92 -0.09
N TYR A 34 0.67 -3.29 -1.24
CA TYR A 34 0.54 -3.93 -2.55
C TYR A 34 1.48 -5.12 -2.70
N ILE A 35 2.75 -4.99 -2.31
CA ILE A 35 3.73 -6.09 -2.35
C ILE A 35 3.27 -7.22 -1.44
N ALA A 36 2.87 -6.94 -0.19
CA ALA A 36 2.44 -7.97 0.76
C ALA A 36 1.20 -8.75 0.26
N VAL A 37 0.23 -8.08 -0.36
CA VAL A 37 -0.95 -8.74 -0.95
C VAL A 37 -0.54 -9.55 -2.19
N ARG A 38 0.34 -9.00 -3.03
CA ARG A 38 0.82 -9.67 -4.24
C ARG A 38 1.64 -10.90 -3.94
N ASP A 39 2.50 -10.83 -2.94
CA ASP A 39 3.36 -11.91 -2.46
C ASP A 39 2.51 -13.11 -2.02
N ARG A 40 1.51 -12.87 -1.15
CA ARG A 40 0.53 -13.92 -0.79
C ARG A 40 -0.17 -14.54 -1.99
N ARG A 41 -0.47 -13.73 -3.02
CA ARG A 41 -1.11 -14.23 -4.25
C ARG A 41 -0.14 -15.05 -5.12
N ALA A 42 1.16 -14.74 -5.08
CA ALA A 42 2.18 -15.54 -5.74
C ALA A 42 2.36 -16.89 -5.04
N GLU A 43 2.48 -16.89 -3.70
CA GLU A 43 2.55 -18.12 -2.92
C GLU A 43 1.33 -19.03 -3.15
N ALA A 44 0.13 -18.45 -3.26
CA ALA A 44 -1.08 -19.24 -3.55
C ALA A 44 -1.00 -19.98 -4.90
N ARG A 45 -0.36 -19.39 -5.91
CA ARG A 45 -0.16 -20.03 -7.22
C ARG A 45 0.94 -21.10 -7.18
N GLU A 46 1.97 -20.90 -6.35
CA GLU A 46 3.06 -21.87 -6.19
C GLU A 46 2.62 -23.11 -5.39
N ARG A 47 1.74 -22.93 -4.39
CA ARG A 47 1.11 -24.05 -3.65
C ARG A 47 0.25 -24.91 -4.57
N GLU A 48 -0.55 -24.31 -5.45
CA GLU A 48 -1.32 -25.05 -6.47
C GLU A 48 -0.43 -25.90 -7.40
N HIS A 49 0.81 -25.47 -7.66
CA HIS A 49 1.72 -26.21 -8.54
C HIS A 49 2.49 -27.34 -7.83
N THR A 50 2.65 -27.24 -6.51
CA THR A 50 3.41 -28.22 -5.71
C THR A 50 2.50 -29.31 -5.13
N ASP A 51 1.27 -28.98 -4.71
CA ASP A 51 0.29 -29.96 -4.21
C ASP A 51 -0.34 -30.83 -5.32
N GLY A 52 -0.03 -30.54 -6.59
CA GLY A 52 -0.52 -31.30 -7.75
C GLY A 52 0.39 -32.43 -8.22
N ALA A 53 1.57 -32.62 -7.61
CA ALA A 53 2.43 -33.76 -7.91
C ALA A 53 2.01 -34.94 -7.02
N PRO A 54 1.33 -35.98 -7.55
CA PRO A 54 1.04 -37.16 -6.77
C PRO A 54 2.38 -37.81 -6.42
N ASP A 55 2.72 -37.75 -5.14
CA ASP A 55 3.60 -38.66 -4.43
C ASP A 55 3.10 -40.09 -4.65
N THR A 56 3.40 -40.64 -5.83
CA THR A 56 3.44 -42.07 -6.06
C THR A 56 4.64 -42.60 -5.27
N GLU A 57 4.48 -42.63 -3.96
CA GLU A 57 5.23 -43.48 -3.07
C GLU A 57 4.70 -44.90 -3.33
N ASP A 58 5.18 -45.45 -4.46
CA ASP A 58 5.03 -46.85 -4.81
C ASP A 58 5.82 -47.66 -3.76
N LYS A 59 5.11 -47.95 -2.68
CA LYS A 59 5.55 -48.72 -1.53
C LYS A 59 4.98 -50.13 -1.66
N ASP A 60 5.41 -50.84 -2.69
CA ASP A 60 5.17 -52.28 -2.87
C ASP A 60 6.55 -52.96 -2.66
N ALA A 61 6.91 -53.53 -1.50
CA ALA A 61 6.35 -54.70 -0.79
C ALA A 61 6.51 -56.02 -1.56
#